data_AF-A0A1H4DPS4-F1
#
_entry.id   AF-A0A1H4DPS4-F1
#
_cell.length_a   1.000
_cell.length_b   1.000
_cell.length_c   1.000
_cell.angle_alpha   90.00
_cell.angle_beta   90.00
_cell.angle_gamma   90.00
#
_symmetry.space_group_name_H-M   'P 1'
#
loop_
_entity.id
_entity.type
_entity.pdbx_description
1 polymer ?
#
loop_
_entity_poly.entity_id
_entity_poly.type
_entity_poly.pdbx_seq_one_letter_code
_entity_poly.pdbx_strand_id
1 'polypeptide(L)'
;MKNDTVRITNDALEYEVIIIDAGFSTWLASRSLPRNYHSQSYLENKNILWVGEWNRRVLQPFSYNRNLYEMTINYDQNVDYGYEVNYLIYNYMVYFQNTFKQKLFGYVPPR
;
A
#
# COMPACT_ATOMS: atom_id res chain seq x y z
N MET A 1 7.79 -2.23 21.42
CA MET A 1 7.89 -1.82 20.01
C MET A 1 6.89 -0.69 19.80
N LYS A 2 7.33 0.43 19.20
CA LYS A 2 6.42 1.53 18.85
C LYS A 2 5.64 1.08 17.61
N ASN A 3 4.35 0.79 17.76
CA ASN A 3 3.47 0.56 16.62
C ASN A 3 3.13 1.93 16.03
N ASP A 4 3.90 2.35 15.04
CA ASP A 4 3.60 3.58 14.32
C ASP A 4 2.40 3.30 13.40
N THR A 5 1.36 4.12 13.54
CA THR A 5 0.18 4.08 12.68
C THR A 5 0.20 5.30 11.79
N VAL A 6 0.18 5.09 10.47
CA VAL A 6 -0.08 6.15 9.50
C VAL A 6 -1.58 6.14 9.26
N ARG A 7 -2.24 7.22 9.68
CA ARG A 7 -3.67 7.46 9.49
C ARG A 7 -3.84 8.70 8.62
N ILE A 8 -4.54 8.56 7.50
CA ILE A 8 -4.95 9.70 6.68
C ILE A 8 -6.44 9.58 6.36
N THR A 9 -7.17 10.63 6.70
CA THR A 9 -8.53 10.89 6.25
C THR A 9 -8.46 11.86 5.08
N ASN A 10 -9.18 11.56 4.01
CA ASN A 10 -9.38 12.54 2.96
C ASN A 10 -10.64 13.33 3.34
N ASP A 11 -10.53 14.56 3.83
CA ASP A 11 -11.70 15.26 4.39
C ASP A 11 -12.81 15.54 3.34
N ALA A 12 -12.53 15.36 2.04
CA ALA A 12 -13.51 15.46 0.95
C ALA A 12 -14.18 14.12 0.60
N LEU A 13 -13.65 12.98 1.07
CA LEU A 13 -14.08 11.63 0.72
C LEU A 13 -14.19 10.79 1.99
N GLU A 14 -15.30 10.06 2.19
CA GLU A 14 -15.59 9.29 3.42
C GLU A 14 -14.67 8.07 3.67
N TYR A 15 -13.48 8.03 3.05
CA TYR A 15 -12.57 6.90 3.08
C TYR A 15 -11.32 7.19 3.91
N GLU A 16 -10.96 6.21 4.73
CA GLU A 16 -9.81 6.25 5.62
C GLU A 16 -8.82 5.14 5.24
N VAL A 17 -7.52 5.47 5.18
CA VAL A 17 -6.45 4.48 5.15
C VAL A 17 -5.75 4.45 6.50
N ILE A 18 -5.73 3.26 7.10
CA ILE A 18 -5.00 2.96 8.33
C ILE A 18 -3.92 1.94 7.98
N ILE A 19 -2.66 2.33 8.12
CA ILE A 19 -1.52 1.43 7.96
C ILE A 19 -0.85 1.31 9.32
N ILE A 20 -0.82 0.08 9.85
CA ILE A 20 -0.20 -0.26 11.14
C ILE A 20 1.03 -1.11 10.84
N ASP A 21 2.18 -0.44 10.74
CA ASP A 21 3.45 -1.10 10.50
C ASP A 21 4.57 -0.23 11.07
N ALA A 22 5.31 -0.77 12.04
CA ALA A 22 6.35 -0.03 12.77
C ALA A 22 7.51 0.45 11.88
N GLY A 23 7.73 -0.16 10.70
CA GLY A 23 8.77 0.26 9.77
C GLY A 23 8.28 1.26 8.72
N PHE A 24 6.99 1.31 8.45
CA PHE A 24 6.46 2.06 7.31
C PHE A 24 6.59 3.58 7.48
N SER A 25 6.30 4.13 8.66
CA SER A 25 6.42 5.58 8.93
C SER A 25 7.81 6.13 8.60
N THR A 26 8.84 5.43 9.11
CA THR A 26 10.26 5.78 8.93
C THR A 26 10.68 5.58 7.49
N TRP A 27 10.26 4.49 6.85
CA TRP A 27 10.54 4.24 5.45
C TRP A 27 9.91 5.30 4.55
N LEU A 28 8.65 5.66 4.80
CA LEU A 28 7.94 6.69 4.03
C LEU A 28 8.67 8.02 4.12
N ALA A 29 9.11 8.43 5.31
CA ALA A 29 9.84 9.69 5.50
C ALA A 29 11.23 9.71 4.83
N SER A 30 11.89 8.56 4.68
CA SER A 30 13.31 8.50 4.25
C SER A 30 13.55 7.96 2.84
N ARG A 31 12.62 7.16 2.30
CA ARG A 31 12.78 6.43 1.04
C ARG A 31 11.71 6.72 -0.01
N SER A 32 10.55 7.24 0.41
CA SER A 32 9.50 7.56 -0.55
C SER A 32 9.91 8.71 -1.46
N LEU A 33 9.43 8.67 -2.69
CA LEU A 33 9.52 9.84 -3.54
C LEU A 33 8.56 10.92 -3.05
N PRO A 34 8.89 12.21 -3.25
CA PRO A 34 8.01 13.29 -2.84
C PRO A 34 6.63 13.17 -3.47
N ARG A 35 5.63 13.75 -2.82
CA ARG A 35 4.28 13.88 -3.40
C ARG A 35 4.38 14.56 -4.78
N ASN A 36 3.45 14.22 -5.64
CA ASN A 36 3.34 14.65 -7.04
C ASN A 36 4.45 14.16 -7.99
N TYR A 37 5.39 13.31 -7.54
CA TYR A 37 6.34 12.67 -8.45
C TYR A 37 5.65 11.76 -9.48
N HIS A 38 4.69 10.96 -9.02
CA HIS A 38 3.80 10.18 -9.86
C HIS A 38 2.40 10.83 -9.88
N SER A 39 1.72 10.77 -11.02
CA SER A 39 0.32 11.19 -11.13
C SER A 39 -0.60 10.26 -10.33
N GLN A 40 -1.79 10.75 -9.96
CA GLN A 40 -2.83 9.93 -9.34
C GLN A 40 -3.12 8.67 -10.17
N SER A 41 -3.35 8.85 -11.47
CA SER A 41 -3.62 7.74 -12.40
C SER A 41 -2.50 6.69 -12.45
N TYR A 42 -1.24 7.09 -12.30
CA TYR A 42 -0.13 6.14 -12.21
C TYR A 42 -0.22 5.29 -10.93
N LEU A 43 -0.50 5.95 -9.80
CA LEU A 43 -0.61 5.30 -8.50
C LEU A 43 -1.79 4.32 -8.50
N GLU A 44 -2.96 4.73 -9.00
CA GLU A 44 -4.16 3.89 -9.11
C GLU A 44 -3.90 2.64 -9.94
N ASN A 45 -3.32 2.78 -11.13
CA ASN A 45 -2.99 1.65 -12.00
C ASN A 45 -2.09 0.62 -11.30
N LYS A 46 -1.16 1.06 -10.46
CA LYS A 46 -0.30 0.17 -9.66
C LYS A 46 -1.05 -0.45 -8.50
N ASN A 47 -1.82 0.35 -7.78
CA ASN A 47 -2.59 -0.07 -6.61
C ASN A 47 -3.60 -1.16 -6.96
N ILE A 48 -4.34 -1.03 -8.07
CA ILE A 48 -5.29 -2.05 -8.53
C ILE A 48 -4.61 -3.43 -8.63
N LEU A 49 -3.44 -3.48 -9.28
CA LEU A 49 -2.72 -4.72 -9.53
C LEU A 49 -2.11 -5.31 -8.26
N TRP A 50 -1.48 -4.48 -7.43
CA TRP A 50 -0.84 -4.93 -6.20
C TRP A 50 -1.83 -5.31 -5.10
N VAL A 51 -2.90 -4.52 -4.92
CA VAL A 51 -3.98 -4.83 -3.97
C VAL A 51 -4.71 -6.11 -4.39
N GLY A 52 -4.98 -6.29 -5.69
CA GLY A 52 -5.60 -7.52 -6.20
C GLY A 52 -4.80 -8.78 -5.85
N GLU A 53 -3.49 -8.77 -6.10
CA GLU A 53 -2.62 -9.89 -5.73
C GLU A 53 -2.48 -10.05 -4.21
N TRP A 54 -2.35 -8.94 -3.46
CA TRP A 54 -2.33 -8.98 -1.99
C TRP A 54 -3.56 -9.70 -1.44
N ASN A 55 -4.76 -9.28 -1.86
CA ASN A 55 -6.03 -9.87 -1.44
C ASN A 55 -6.11 -11.36 -1.82
N ARG A 56 -5.62 -11.73 -3.01
CA ARG A 56 -5.53 -13.14 -3.43
C ARG A 56 -4.67 -13.97 -2.48
N ARG A 57 -3.55 -13.41 -1.98
CA ARG A 57 -2.63 -14.10 -1.05
C ARG A 57 -3.17 -14.20 0.37
N VAL A 58 -3.89 -13.19 0.85
CA VAL A 58 -4.61 -13.24 2.13
C VAL A 58 -5.55 -14.47 2.19
N LEU A 59 -6.24 -14.76 1.08
CA LEU A 59 -7.15 -15.90 0.95
C LEU A 59 -6.46 -17.26 0.79
N GLN A 60 -5.13 -17.30 0.69
CA GLN A 60 -4.34 -18.52 0.49
C GLN A 60 -3.35 -18.77 1.64
N PRO A 61 -3.85 -18.89 2.89
CA PRO A 61 -3.00 -18.97 4.08
C PRO A 61 -2.15 -20.25 4.19
N PHE A 62 -2.41 -21.27 3.37
CA PHE A 62 -1.61 -22.48 3.30
C PHE A 62 -0.42 -22.35 2.34
N SER A 63 -0.48 -21.37 1.43
CA SER A 63 0.57 -21.10 0.43
C SER A 63 1.38 -19.85 0.77
N TYR A 64 0.82 -18.92 1.55
CA TYR A 64 1.48 -17.68 1.95
C TYR A 64 1.47 -17.50 3.47
N ASN A 65 2.54 -16.90 3.97
CA ASN A 65 2.69 -16.63 5.40
C ASN A 65 1.63 -15.62 5.87
N ARG A 66 0.75 -16.05 6.78
CA ARG A 66 -0.32 -15.21 7.35
C ARG A 66 0.21 -13.96 8.05
N ASN A 67 1.42 -14.02 8.61
CA ASN A 67 2.04 -12.87 9.28
C ASN A 67 2.51 -11.79 8.28
N LEU A 68 2.51 -12.09 6.98
CA LEU A 68 2.79 -11.11 5.93
C LEU A 68 1.51 -10.60 5.24
N TYR A 69 0.45 -11.40 5.26
CA TYR A 69 -0.82 -11.12 4.56
C TYR A 69 -1.97 -11.26 5.56
N GLU A 70 -2.17 -10.24 6.38
CA GLU A 70 -3.11 -10.29 7.51
C GLU A 70 -4.56 -10.08 7.10
N MET A 71 -4.84 -9.01 6.34
CA MET A 71 -6.19 -8.57 6.01
C MET A 71 -6.31 -8.11 4.56
N THR A 72 -7.50 -8.30 3.98
CA THR A 72 -7.83 -7.77 2.65
C THR A 72 -7.99 -6.26 2.69
N ILE A 73 -7.61 -5.60 1.59
CA ILE A 73 -7.80 -4.17 1.38
C ILE A 73 -9.01 -3.98 0.46
N ASN A 74 -10.02 -3.24 0.93
CA ASN A 74 -11.19 -2.91 0.15
C ASN A 74 -10.89 -1.72 -0.78
N TYR A 75 -10.34 -2.02 -1.96
CA TYR A 75 -9.98 -1.03 -2.97
C TYR A 75 -10.80 -1.26 -4.24
N ASP A 76 -11.69 -0.32 -4.56
CA ASP A 76 -12.53 -0.32 -5.75
C ASP A 76 -11.97 0.64 -6.79
N GLN A 77 -11.64 0.11 -7.98
CA GLN A 77 -11.09 0.89 -9.09
C GLN A 77 -12.06 1.96 -9.64
N ASN A 78 -13.35 1.89 -9.32
CA ASN A 78 -14.35 2.87 -9.76
C ASN A 78 -14.54 4.01 -8.75
N VAL A 79 -13.87 3.95 -7.61
CA VAL A 79 -13.92 4.98 -6.57
C VAL A 79 -12.66 5.85 -6.65
N ASP A 80 -12.86 7.16 -6.78
CA ASP A 80 -11.77 8.12 -6.63
C ASP A 80 -11.51 8.34 -5.13
N TYR A 81 -10.45 7.73 -4.62
CA TYR A 81 -10.00 7.91 -3.23
C TYR A 81 -9.16 9.18 -3.02
N GLY A 82 -8.83 9.88 -4.11
CA GLY A 82 -7.92 11.01 -4.14
C GLY A 82 -6.44 10.62 -4.09
N TYR A 83 -5.60 11.64 -4.30
CA TYR A 83 -4.15 11.47 -4.44
C TYR A 83 -3.48 10.87 -3.20
N GLU A 84 -3.72 11.43 -2.01
CA GLU A 84 -2.95 11.07 -0.81
C GLU A 84 -3.23 9.62 -0.37
N VAL A 85 -4.48 9.16 -0.50
CA VAL A 85 -4.84 7.75 -0.25
C VAL A 85 -4.08 6.83 -1.21
N ASN A 86 -4.13 7.12 -2.51
CA ASN A 86 -3.43 6.34 -3.52
C ASN A 86 -1.91 6.36 -3.33
N TYR A 87 -1.35 7.49 -2.91
CA TYR A 87 0.07 7.65 -2.62
C TYR A 87 0.51 6.79 -1.44
N LEU A 88 -0.26 6.75 -0.35
CA LEU A 88 0.06 5.91 0.80
C LEU A 88 -0.01 4.41 0.48
N ILE A 89 -1.08 3.96 -0.18
CA ILE A 89 -1.23 2.55 -0.58
C ILE A 89 -0.06 2.14 -1.46
N TYR A 90 0.26 2.96 -2.47
CA TYR A 90 1.37 2.70 -3.37
C TYR A 90 2.70 2.55 -2.62
N ASN A 91 3.02 3.50 -1.75
CA ASN A 91 4.26 3.48 -1.00
C ASN A 91 4.32 2.32 -0.01
N TYR A 92 3.21 1.95 0.62
CA TYR A 92 3.15 0.75 1.47
C TYR A 92 3.41 -0.52 0.66
N MET A 93 2.81 -0.65 -0.52
CA MET A 93 3.04 -1.80 -1.40
C MET A 93 4.49 -1.89 -1.90
N VAL A 94 5.15 -0.75 -2.16
CA VAL A 94 6.58 -0.71 -2.50
C VAL A 94 7.44 -1.09 -1.29
N TYR A 95 7.15 -0.52 -0.12
CA TYR A 95 7.81 -0.87 1.14
C TYR A 95 7.73 -2.37 1.41
N PHE A 96 6.52 -2.93 1.39
CA PHE A 96 6.27 -4.34 1.65
C PHE A 96 7.04 -5.25 0.69
N GLN A 97 6.93 -5.00 -0.62
CA GLN A 97 7.60 -5.80 -1.63
C GLN A 97 9.13 -5.77 -1.50
N ASN A 98 9.72 -4.61 -1.20
CA ASN A 98 11.16 -4.48 -0.99
C ASN A 98 11.62 -5.12 0.34
N THR A 99 10.93 -4.82 1.45
CA THR A 99 11.28 -5.31 2.80
C THR A 99 11.17 -6.82 2.90
N PHE A 100 10.08 -7.40 2.40
CA PHE A 100 9.80 -8.83 2.52
C PHE A 100 10.16 -9.63 1.26
N LYS A 101 10.82 -9.00 0.29
CA LYS A 101 11.25 -9.60 -0.99
C LYS A 101 10.08 -10.29 -1.72
N GLN A 102 8.91 -9.67 -1.67
CA GLN A 102 7.71 -10.15 -2.34
C GLN A 102 7.58 -9.49 -3.70
N LYS A 103 7.04 -10.21 -4.68
CA LYS A 103 6.66 -9.65 -5.98
C LYS A 103 5.18 -9.88 -6.20
N LEU A 104 4.39 -8.81 -6.06
CA LEU A 104 2.94 -8.87 -6.26
C LEU A 104 2.61 -8.77 -7.75
N PHE A 105 3.20 -7.80 -8.45
CA PHE A 105 3.01 -7.67 -9.89
C PHE A 105 4.09 -6.80 -10.55
N GLY A 106 4.46 -7.15 -11.79
CA GLY A 106 5.25 -6.29 -12.67
C GLY A 106 6.60 -5.84 -12.09
N TYR A 107 7.05 -4.65 -12.51
CA TYR A 107 8.24 -4.00 -11.97
C TYR A 107 7.92 -3.30 -10.64
N VAL A 108 8.76 -3.55 -9.64
CA VAL A 108 8.78 -2.90 -8.33
C VAL A 108 10.04 -2.04 -8.25
N PRO A 109 9.94 -0.73 -8.00
CA PRO A 109 11.11 0.13 -7.90
C PRO A 109 11.93 -0.21 -6.65
N PRO A 110 13.26 -0.37 -6.76
CA PRO A 110 14.13 -0.51 -5.60
C PRO A 110 14.19 0.83 -4.85
N ARG A 111 14.11 0.77 -3.52
CA ARG A 111 14.09 1.93 -2.62
C ARG A 111 14.90 1.67 -1.36
#